data_AF-A0A8I2G070-F1
#
_entry.id   AF-A0A8I2G070-F1
#
_cell.length_a   1.000
_cell.length_b   1.000
_cell.length_c   1.000
_cell.angle_alpha   90.00
_cell.angle_beta   90.00
_cell.angle_gamma   90.00
#
_symmetry.space_group_name_H-M   'P 1'
#
loop_
_entity.id
_entity.type
_entity.pdbx_description
1 polymer ?
#
loop_
_entity_poly.entity_id
_entity_poly.type
_entity_poly.pdbx_seq_one_letter_code
_entity_poly.pdbx_strand_id
1 'polypeptide(L)'
;MMISTDEIIKIIEQGETIQVEFKSEREKNTDFAKEITAFANGSGGYLLVGIEDDGTVSGITDPLKFEEKIFNVCSDSTRPVVTPELWKYKINQKDVFCFSISPGFSKPYAVLKGSKERYYTRRGTRTQEASRDELLRLFQTSGQIHYEITPLIKGKYADLDFQRIYGFFKYNPINPIDISGWESKQIENFLKNKEILVESGEHVYPTIVGALLFAKDPSFLLGYVGITVTKYARTERDYDYIDFRLVKPIIHTFSPGGDRENAGLIDEALEKIKSILLEKSNVSLKGATRVVNYPYPVESIREAIVNAVAHRDYTIIGIDIRVDIYPDRLEIESPGKLPNTVSIESIKVGAKY
;
A
#
# COMPACT_ATOMS: atom_id res chain seq x y z
N MET A 1 3.34 -20.62 -16.24
CA MET A 1 4.11 -21.89 -16.31
C MET A 1 3.29 -22.92 -15.57
N MET A 2 2.99 -24.06 -16.19
CA MET A 2 2.18 -25.11 -15.58
C MET A 2 2.94 -25.72 -14.39
N ILE A 3 2.26 -25.89 -13.26
CA ILE A 3 2.80 -26.54 -12.06
C ILE A 3 2.88 -28.06 -12.31
N SER A 4 3.89 -28.73 -11.76
CA SER A 4 4.00 -30.19 -11.89
C SER A 4 2.99 -30.91 -10.99
N THR A 5 2.61 -32.15 -11.34
CA THR A 5 1.70 -32.95 -10.50
C THR A 5 2.24 -33.13 -9.08
N ASP A 6 3.54 -33.35 -8.91
CA ASP A 6 4.18 -33.53 -7.60
C ASP A 6 4.10 -32.26 -6.75
N GLU A 7 4.21 -31.08 -7.37
CA GLU A 7 4.03 -29.80 -6.67
C GLU A 7 2.57 -29.57 -6.28
N ILE A 8 1.60 -29.93 -7.13
CA ILE A 8 0.17 -29.86 -6.76
C ILE A 8 -0.13 -30.76 -5.57
N ILE A 9 0.42 -31.97 -5.53
CA ILE A 9 0.25 -32.89 -4.39
C ILE A 9 0.79 -32.24 -3.11
N LYS A 10 1.98 -31.63 -3.17
CA LYS A 10 2.55 -30.90 -2.02
C LYS A 10 1.67 -29.72 -1.59
N ILE A 11 1.08 -28.99 -2.52
CA ILE A 11 0.14 -27.89 -2.22
C ILE A 11 -1.09 -28.44 -1.49
N ILE A 12 -1.64 -29.57 -1.94
CA ILE A 12 -2.78 -30.22 -1.30
C ILE A 12 -2.43 -30.65 0.14
N GLU A 13 -1.26 -31.25 0.34
CA GLU A 13 -0.76 -31.67 1.66
C GLU A 13 -0.53 -30.49 2.62
N GLN A 14 -0.13 -29.32 2.10
CA GLN A 14 0.05 -28.10 2.89
C GLN A 14 -1.27 -27.42 3.26
N GLY A 15 -2.36 -27.75 2.56
CA GLY A 15 -3.69 -27.22 2.81
C GLY A 15 -3.96 -25.85 2.20
N GLU A 16 -5.12 -25.29 2.54
CA GLU A 16 -5.53 -23.97 2.06
C GLU A 16 -4.68 -22.85 2.64
N THR A 17 -4.46 -21.82 1.82
CA THR A 17 -3.69 -20.64 2.19
C THR A 17 -4.38 -19.38 1.69
N ILE A 18 -3.75 -18.22 1.86
CA ILE A 18 -4.25 -16.99 1.25
C ILE A 18 -4.24 -17.04 -0.29
N GLN A 19 -3.42 -17.91 -0.89
CA GLN A 19 -3.30 -18.09 -2.34
C GLN A 19 -3.83 -19.44 -2.84
N VAL A 20 -4.35 -20.30 -1.98
CA VAL A 20 -4.83 -21.64 -2.35
C VAL A 20 -6.19 -21.88 -1.71
N GLU A 21 -7.16 -22.28 -2.52
CA GLU A 21 -8.52 -22.61 -2.09
C GLU A 21 -8.93 -23.96 -2.68
N PHE A 22 -9.55 -24.81 -1.87
CA PHE A 22 -10.11 -26.10 -2.29
C PHE A 22 -11.63 -25.98 -2.47
N LYS A 23 -12.15 -26.64 -3.51
CA LYS A 23 -13.59 -26.76 -3.73
C LYS A 23 -13.97 -28.15 -4.25
N SER A 24 -15.08 -28.65 -3.73
CA SER A 24 -15.77 -29.79 -4.30
C SER A 24 -16.44 -29.43 -5.63
N GLU A 25 -16.60 -30.40 -6.54
CA GLU A 25 -17.38 -30.24 -7.79
C GLU A 25 -18.83 -29.75 -7.52
N ARG A 26 -19.37 -30.09 -6.35
CA ARG A 26 -20.74 -29.82 -5.91
C ARG A 26 -21.03 -28.37 -5.51
N GLU A 27 -20.00 -27.53 -5.44
CA GLU A 27 -20.14 -26.13 -5.04
C GLU A 27 -20.96 -25.31 -6.04
N LYS A 28 -21.60 -24.25 -5.52
CA LYS A 28 -22.47 -23.39 -6.34
C LYS A 28 -21.63 -22.43 -7.18
N ASN A 29 -22.19 -22.03 -8.31
CA ASN A 29 -21.59 -21.01 -9.20
C ASN A 29 -21.21 -19.73 -8.45
N THR A 30 -22.03 -19.30 -7.49
CA THR A 30 -21.76 -18.12 -6.67
C THR A 30 -20.54 -18.29 -5.76
N ASP A 31 -20.26 -19.50 -5.30
CA ASP A 31 -19.12 -19.75 -4.42
C ASP A 31 -17.82 -19.75 -5.23
N PHE A 32 -17.82 -20.33 -6.44
CA PHE A 32 -16.72 -20.16 -7.39
C PHE A 32 -16.48 -18.69 -7.78
N ALA A 33 -17.54 -17.95 -8.11
CA ALA A 33 -17.42 -16.53 -8.48
C ALA A 33 -16.79 -15.69 -7.36
N LYS A 34 -17.16 -15.94 -6.09
CA LYS A 34 -16.57 -15.26 -4.93
C LYS A 34 -15.07 -15.52 -4.85
N GLU A 35 -14.64 -16.77 -4.94
CA GLU A 35 -13.22 -17.11 -4.84
C GLU A 35 -12.41 -16.52 -6.00
N ILE A 36 -12.91 -16.67 -7.23
CA ILE A 36 -12.26 -16.14 -8.44
C ILE A 36 -12.08 -14.62 -8.35
N THR A 37 -13.14 -13.88 -7.96
CA THR A 37 -13.06 -12.41 -7.82
C THR A 37 -12.20 -11.99 -6.63
N ALA A 38 -12.23 -12.74 -5.52
CA ALA A 38 -11.40 -12.47 -4.36
C ALA A 38 -9.90 -12.67 -4.66
N PHE A 39 -9.52 -13.70 -5.43
CA PHE A 39 -8.16 -13.88 -5.92
C PHE A 39 -7.73 -12.77 -6.87
N ALA A 40 -8.59 -12.40 -7.82
CA ALA A 40 -8.32 -11.30 -8.75
C ALA A 40 -8.15 -9.95 -8.02
N ASN A 41 -8.95 -9.69 -6.98
CA ASN A 41 -8.80 -8.53 -6.09
C ASN A 41 -7.57 -8.60 -5.18
N GLY A 42 -7.10 -9.81 -4.89
CA GLY A 42 -5.93 -10.15 -4.10
C GLY A 42 -4.62 -10.12 -4.90
N SER A 43 -3.71 -11.00 -4.52
CA SER A 43 -2.42 -11.24 -5.20
C SER A 43 -2.50 -12.38 -6.22
N GLY A 44 -3.70 -12.75 -6.66
CA GLY A 44 -3.94 -14.00 -7.39
C GLY A 44 -3.92 -15.24 -6.50
N GLY A 45 -4.00 -16.42 -7.12
CA GLY A 45 -3.96 -17.70 -6.43
C GLY A 45 -4.44 -18.88 -7.29
N TYR A 46 -4.56 -20.02 -6.64
CA TYR A 46 -4.97 -21.30 -7.21
C TYR A 46 -6.28 -21.75 -6.58
N LEU A 47 -7.28 -21.98 -7.43
CA LEU A 47 -8.52 -22.64 -7.05
C LEU A 47 -8.43 -24.10 -7.52
N LEU A 48 -8.24 -25.01 -6.57
CA LEU A 48 -8.21 -26.44 -6.84
C LEU A 48 -9.60 -27.03 -6.71
N VAL A 49 -10.08 -27.70 -7.75
CA VAL A 49 -11.42 -28.28 -7.81
C VAL A 49 -11.35 -29.79 -7.96
N GLY A 50 -12.22 -30.48 -7.20
CA GLY A 50 -12.14 -31.93 -7.00
C GLY A 50 -11.35 -32.32 -5.74
N ILE A 51 -11.14 -31.35 -4.84
CA ILE A 51 -10.49 -31.49 -3.54
C ILE A 51 -11.49 -30.97 -2.49
N GLU A 52 -11.77 -31.77 -1.46
CA GLU A 52 -12.62 -31.37 -0.34
C GLU A 52 -11.83 -30.52 0.67
N ASP A 53 -12.51 -29.83 1.59
CA ASP A 53 -11.88 -28.92 2.57
C ASP A 53 -10.82 -29.59 3.46
N ASP A 54 -10.90 -30.92 3.66
CA ASP A 54 -9.95 -31.72 4.43
C ASP A 54 -8.75 -32.23 3.60
N GLY A 55 -8.66 -31.84 2.32
CA GLY A 55 -7.63 -32.28 1.38
C GLY A 55 -7.96 -33.60 0.66
N THR A 56 -9.11 -34.23 0.94
CA THR A 56 -9.52 -35.47 0.27
C THR A 56 -9.75 -35.24 -1.21
N VAL A 57 -9.13 -36.06 -2.07
CA VAL A 57 -9.31 -36.01 -3.53
C VAL A 57 -10.63 -36.70 -3.91
N SER A 58 -11.67 -35.91 -4.17
CA SER A 58 -12.99 -36.37 -4.61
C SER A 58 -13.11 -36.50 -6.13
N GLY A 59 -12.39 -35.66 -6.87
CA GLY A 59 -12.34 -35.66 -8.34
C GLY A 59 -13.51 -34.92 -9.00
N ILE A 60 -13.46 -34.84 -10.34
CA ILE A 60 -14.50 -34.25 -11.20
C ILE A 60 -15.11 -35.35 -12.06
N THR A 61 -16.43 -35.44 -12.07
CA THR A 61 -17.16 -36.54 -12.74
C THR A 61 -17.21 -36.35 -14.25
N ASP A 62 -17.45 -35.11 -14.71
CA ASP A 62 -17.49 -34.75 -16.14
C ASP A 62 -16.57 -33.54 -16.39
N PRO A 63 -15.28 -33.79 -16.71
CA PRO A 63 -14.28 -32.74 -16.86
C PRO A 63 -14.63 -31.67 -17.90
N LEU A 64 -15.24 -32.05 -19.03
CA LEU A 64 -15.57 -31.12 -20.11
C LEU A 64 -16.70 -30.18 -19.71
N LYS A 65 -17.78 -30.75 -19.14
CA LYS A 65 -18.93 -29.95 -18.67
C LYS A 65 -18.55 -29.05 -17.49
N PHE A 66 -17.66 -29.52 -16.62
CA PHE A 66 -17.21 -28.73 -15.48
C PHE A 66 -16.32 -27.56 -15.89
N GLU A 67 -15.43 -27.76 -16.87
CA GLU A 67 -14.65 -26.69 -17.47
C GLU A 67 -15.56 -25.59 -18.03
N GLU A 68 -16.55 -25.97 -18.85
CA GLU A 68 -17.53 -25.04 -19.41
C GLU A 68 -18.29 -24.27 -18.31
N LYS A 69 -18.72 -24.98 -17.24
CA LYS A 69 -19.37 -24.36 -16.07
C LYS A 69 -18.52 -23.23 -15.49
N ILE A 70 -17.22 -23.45 -15.25
CA ILE A 70 -16.36 -22.43 -14.62
C ILE A 70 -16.11 -21.24 -15.55
N PHE A 71 -15.89 -21.46 -16.84
CA PHE A 71 -15.74 -20.35 -17.79
C PHE A 71 -17.03 -19.52 -17.93
N ASN A 72 -18.21 -20.16 -17.86
CA ASN A 72 -19.49 -19.44 -17.81
C ASN A 72 -19.66 -18.65 -16.50
N VAL A 73 -19.21 -19.21 -15.36
CA VAL A 73 -19.18 -18.45 -14.09
C VAL A 73 -18.32 -17.19 -14.23
N CYS A 74 -17.15 -17.30 -14.83
CA CYS A 74 -16.27 -16.17 -15.10
C CYS A 74 -16.95 -15.11 -16.00
N SER A 75 -17.53 -15.49 -17.13
CA SER A 75 -18.16 -14.54 -18.06
C SER A 75 -19.42 -13.89 -17.50
N ASP A 76 -20.26 -14.65 -16.81
CA ASP A 76 -21.63 -14.23 -16.49
C ASP A 76 -21.72 -13.61 -15.10
N SER A 77 -20.88 -14.08 -14.17
CA SER A 77 -20.97 -13.72 -12.75
C SER A 77 -19.86 -12.80 -12.28
N THR A 78 -18.85 -12.47 -13.09
CA THR A 78 -17.73 -11.60 -12.66
C THR A 78 -17.64 -10.31 -13.48
N ARG A 79 -17.36 -9.17 -12.82
CA ARG A 79 -17.13 -7.86 -13.48
C ARG A 79 -15.95 -7.13 -12.82
N PRO A 80 -14.90 -6.74 -13.56
CA PRO A 80 -14.58 -7.16 -14.92
C PRO A 80 -14.51 -8.69 -15.07
N VAL A 81 -14.58 -9.20 -16.29
CA VAL A 81 -14.48 -10.65 -16.54
C VAL A 81 -13.09 -11.13 -16.12
N VAL A 82 -13.03 -12.19 -15.32
CA VAL A 82 -11.79 -12.87 -14.93
C VAL A 82 -11.55 -14.05 -15.88
N THR A 83 -10.36 -14.17 -16.44
CA THR A 83 -9.98 -15.31 -17.30
C THR A 83 -8.89 -16.13 -16.62
N PRO A 84 -9.22 -17.27 -15.98
CA PRO A 84 -8.23 -18.13 -15.35
C PRO A 84 -7.45 -18.96 -16.37
N GLU A 85 -6.22 -19.33 -16.03
CA GLU A 85 -5.47 -20.39 -16.72
C GLU A 85 -5.87 -21.75 -16.10
N LEU A 86 -6.30 -22.70 -16.92
CA LEU A 86 -6.72 -24.03 -16.47
C LEU A 86 -5.62 -25.07 -16.66
N TRP A 87 -5.30 -25.80 -15.59
CA TRP A 87 -4.45 -27.00 -15.62
C TRP A 87 -5.22 -28.22 -15.10
N LYS A 88 -5.03 -29.36 -15.75
CA LYS A 88 -5.72 -30.62 -15.42
C LYS A 88 -4.72 -31.64 -14.92
N TYR A 89 -5.03 -32.27 -13.80
CA TYR A 89 -4.20 -33.29 -13.16
C TYR A 89 -5.00 -34.57 -12.94
N LYS A 90 -4.31 -35.71 -12.97
CA LYS A 90 -4.89 -37.00 -12.59
C LYS A 90 -4.21 -37.48 -11.32
N ILE A 91 -4.92 -37.39 -10.20
CA ILE A 91 -4.42 -37.76 -8.86
C ILE A 91 -5.28 -38.92 -8.35
N ASN A 92 -4.65 -40.03 -7.95
CA ASN A 92 -5.36 -41.24 -7.53
C ASN A 92 -6.43 -41.71 -8.54
N GLN A 93 -6.11 -41.62 -9.84
CA GLN A 93 -6.99 -41.90 -10.99
C GLN A 93 -8.22 -40.98 -11.14
N LYS A 94 -8.31 -39.93 -10.34
CA LYS A 94 -9.39 -38.93 -10.40
C LYS A 94 -8.89 -37.65 -11.06
N ASP A 95 -9.76 -37.01 -11.85
CA ASP A 95 -9.44 -35.73 -12.49
C ASP A 95 -9.61 -34.58 -11.49
N VAL A 96 -8.59 -33.73 -11.38
CA VAL A 96 -8.52 -32.55 -10.52
C VAL A 96 -8.14 -31.36 -11.37
N PHE A 97 -8.84 -30.24 -11.20
CA PHE A 97 -8.54 -29.00 -11.93
C PHE A 97 -7.84 -28.00 -11.02
N CYS A 98 -6.88 -27.27 -11.57
CA CYS A 98 -6.32 -26.08 -10.97
C CYS A 98 -6.63 -24.90 -11.89
N PHE A 99 -7.42 -23.96 -11.39
CA PHE A 99 -7.59 -22.67 -12.04
C PHE A 99 -6.61 -21.69 -11.39
N SER A 100 -5.64 -21.24 -12.17
CA SER A 100 -4.69 -20.20 -11.77
C SER A 100 -5.28 -18.83 -12.12
N ILE A 101 -5.56 -18.04 -11.09
CA ILE A 101 -6.11 -16.69 -11.20
C ILE A 101 -4.98 -15.69 -10.95
N SER A 102 -4.67 -14.88 -11.95
CA SER A 102 -3.73 -13.77 -11.79
C SER A 102 -4.33 -12.62 -10.98
N PRO A 103 -3.52 -11.85 -10.23
CA PRO A 103 -3.98 -10.56 -9.70
C PRO A 103 -4.46 -9.68 -10.85
N GLY A 104 -5.68 -9.17 -10.73
CA GLY A 104 -6.30 -8.37 -11.78
C GLY A 104 -5.81 -6.92 -11.75
N PHE A 105 -5.70 -6.30 -12.92
CA PHE A 105 -5.31 -4.88 -13.04
C PHE A 105 -6.50 -3.94 -12.85
N SER A 106 -7.68 -4.35 -13.31
CA SER A 106 -8.89 -3.51 -13.33
C SER A 106 -9.72 -3.63 -12.04
N LYS A 107 -9.05 -3.66 -10.88
CA LYS A 107 -9.73 -3.74 -9.58
C LYS A 107 -10.70 -2.56 -9.39
N PRO A 108 -11.79 -2.73 -8.63
CA PRO A 108 -12.25 -3.97 -8.01
C PRO A 108 -12.99 -4.90 -8.99
N TYR A 109 -12.83 -6.21 -8.77
CA TYR A 109 -13.61 -7.28 -9.38
C TYR A 109 -14.80 -7.63 -8.48
N ALA A 110 -15.99 -7.66 -9.04
CA ALA A 110 -17.25 -7.93 -8.38
C ALA A 110 -17.85 -9.26 -8.82
N VAL A 111 -18.60 -9.89 -7.92
CA VAL A 111 -19.60 -10.88 -8.27
C VAL A 111 -20.91 -10.16 -8.58
N LEU A 112 -21.52 -10.48 -9.72
CA LEU A 112 -22.86 -10.03 -10.08
C LEU A 112 -23.92 -10.88 -9.39
N LYS A 113 -24.82 -10.22 -8.65
CA LYS A 113 -26.02 -10.83 -8.08
C LYS A 113 -27.24 -10.02 -8.52
N GLY A 114 -27.76 -10.35 -9.70
CA GLY A 114 -28.76 -9.52 -10.39
C GLY A 114 -28.11 -8.23 -10.89
N SER A 115 -28.70 -7.08 -10.57
CA SER A 115 -28.14 -5.76 -10.88
C SER A 115 -27.15 -5.24 -9.83
N LYS A 116 -26.86 -6.03 -8.79
CA LYS A 116 -25.98 -5.61 -7.70
C LYS A 116 -24.60 -6.22 -7.85
N GLU A 117 -23.59 -5.39 -7.69
CA GLU A 117 -22.20 -5.79 -7.54
C GLU A 117 -21.88 -6.06 -6.06
N ARG A 118 -21.16 -7.14 -5.79
CA ARG A 118 -20.57 -7.43 -4.48
C ARG A 118 -19.10 -7.73 -4.63
N TYR A 119 -18.27 -7.07 -3.84
CA TYR A 119 -16.82 -7.17 -3.92
C TYR A 119 -16.30 -8.03 -2.78
N TYR A 120 -15.39 -8.96 -3.08
CA TYR A 120 -14.84 -9.87 -2.09
C TYR A 120 -13.31 -9.79 -2.05
N THR A 121 -12.75 -10.02 -0.87
CA THR A 121 -11.30 -10.04 -0.61
C THR A 121 -10.96 -11.21 0.32
N ARG A 122 -9.71 -11.69 0.28
CA ARG A 122 -9.23 -12.80 1.13
C ARG A 122 -8.62 -12.26 2.44
N ARG A 123 -8.92 -12.94 3.56
CA ARG A 123 -8.36 -12.70 4.90
C ARG A 123 -7.89 -14.04 5.46
N GLY A 124 -6.60 -14.32 5.31
CA GLY A 124 -6.10 -15.69 5.51
C GLY A 124 -6.73 -16.62 4.47
N THR A 125 -7.30 -17.74 4.91
CA THR A 125 -7.99 -18.70 4.03
C THR A 125 -9.44 -18.33 3.72
N ARG A 126 -10.00 -17.27 4.32
CA ARG A 126 -11.43 -16.95 4.17
C ARG A 126 -11.66 -15.82 3.19
N THR A 127 -12.65 -16.00 2.31
CA THR A 127 -13.20 -14.95 1.46
C THR A 127 -14.32 -14.20 2.18
N GLN A 128 -14.22 -12.87 2.25
CA GLN A 128 -15.19 -11.99 2.89
C GLN A 128 -15.58 -10.83 1.99
N GLU A 129 -16.79 -10.30 2.15
CA GLU A 129 -17.24 -9.09 1.46
C GLU A 129 -16.34 -7.92 1.91
N ALA A 130 -15.85 -7.14 0.93
CA ALA A 130 -14.92 -6.06 1.17
C ALA A 130 -15.58 -4.98 2.04
N SER A 131 -14.87 -4.55 3.08
CA SER A 131 -15.25 -3.35 3.82
C SER A 131 -15.13 -2.10 2.92
N ARG A 132 -15.77 -1.00 3.33
CA ARG A 132 -15.66 0.29 2.62
C ARG A 132 -14.21 0.70 2.37
N ASP A 133 -13.34 0.51 3.37
CA ASP A 133 -11.94 0.89 3.28
C ASP A 133 -11.15 -0.03 2.34
N GLU A 134 -11.44 -1.34 2.36
CA GLU A 134 -10.85 -2.29 1.39
C GLU A 134 -11.30 -1.97 -0.04
N LEU A 135 -12.56 -1.61 -0.24
CA LEU A 135 -13.08 -1.25 -1.54
C LEU A 135 -12.44 0.04 -2.08
N LEU A 136 -12.29 1.08 -1.25
CA LEU A 136 -11.57 2.31 -1.63
C LEU A 136 -10.13 2.02 -2.03
N ARG A 137 -9.43 1.15 -1.29
CA ARG A 137 -8.07 0.71 -1.66
C ARG A 137 -8.01 -0.03 -2.99
N LEU A 138 -9.01 -0.86 -3.30
CA LEU A 138 -9.07 -1.55 -4.60
C LEU A 138 -9.19 -0.55 -5.76
N PHE A 139 -10.02 0.49 -5.60
CA PHE A 139 -10.15 1.57 -6.59
C PHE A 139 -8.88 2.42 -6.72
N GLN A 140 -8.17 2.68 -5.61
CA GLN A 140 -6.88 3.36 -5.64
C GLN A 140 -5.81 2.53 -6.36
N THR A 141 -5.75 1.22 -6.07
CA THR A 141 -4.78 0.28 -6.64
C THR A 141 -4.91 0.16 -8.17
N SER A 142 -6.11 0.34 -8.71
CA SER A 142 -6.35 0.35 -10.15
C SER A 142 -6.23 1.73 -10.81
N GLY A 143 -5.84 2.75 -10.05
CA GLY A 143 -5.74 4.13 -10.54
C GLY A 143 -7.08 4.79 -10.87
N GLN A 144 -8.21 4.22 -10.42
CA GLN A 144 -9.53 4.82 -10.64
C GLN A 144 -9.85 5.92 -9.63
N ILE A 145 -9.21 5.90 -8.46
CA ILE A 145 -9.27 6.96 -7.45
C ILE A 145 -7.85 7.45 -7.14
N HIS A 146 -7.60 8.71 -7.46
CA HIS A 146 -6.41 9.43 -7.03
C HIS A 146 -6.72 10.18 -5.74
N TYR A 147 -6.51 9.52 -4.61
CA TYR A 147 -6.84 10.11 -3.31
C TYR A 147 -5.98 11.32 -3.01
N GLU A 148 -4.71 11.27 -3.38
CA GLU A 148 -3.70 12.30 -3.21
C GLU A 148 -4.08 13.65 -3.84
N ILE A 149 -4.87 13.66 -4.92
CA ILE A 149 -5.34 14.89 -5.59
C ILE A 149 -6.73 15.34 -5.12
N THR A 150 -7.31 14.68 -4.11
CA THR A 150 -8.65 15.02 -3.61
C THR A 150 -8.66 16.43 -2.99
N PRO A 151 -9.67 17.27 -3.28
CA PRO A 151 -9.79 18.60 -2.68
C PRO A 151 -9.99 18.54 -1.16
N LEU A 152 -9.20 19.32 -0.43
CA LEU A 152 -9.42 19.58 1.00
C LEU A 152 -10.36 20.78 1.15
N ILE A 153 -11.66 20.50 1.27
CA ILE A 153 -12.72 21.53 1.32
C ILE A 153 -12.51 22.55 2.45
N LYS A 154 -11.91 22.16 3.57
CA LYS A 154 -11.59 23.09 4.67
C LYS A 154 -10.32 23.92 4.46
N GLY A 155 -9.48 23.55 3.49
CA GLY A 155 -8.23 24.24 3.18
C GLY A 155 -8.42 25.35 2.17
N LYS A 156 -7.51 26.33 2.20
CA LYS A 156 -7.51 27.51 1.32
C LYS A 156 -6.15 27.66 0.66
N TYR A 157 -6.10 28.40 -0.44
CA TYR A 157 -4.85 28.81 -1.09
C TYR A 157 -3.84 29.42 -0.09
N ALA A 158 -4.34 30.25 0.83
CA ALA A 158 -3.52 30.91 1.84
C ALA A 158 -2.95 29.98 2.94
N ASP A 159 -3.44 28.74 3.05
CA ASP A 159 -2.94 27.75 4.01
C ASP A 159 -1.66 27.07 3.51
N LEU A 160 -1.27 27.28 2.25
CA LEU A 160 -0.01 26.83 1.68
C LEU A 160 1.16 27.75 2.03
N ASP A 161 2.32 27.15 2.24
CA ASP A 161 3.60 27.79 2.49
C ASP A 161 4.32 28.07 1.17
N PHE A 162 4.16 29.31 0.67
CA PHE A 162 4.74 29.72 -0.60
C PHE A 162 6.26 29.83 -0.56
N GLN A 163 6.89 30.07 0.60
CA GLN A 163 8.35 30.06 0.69
C GLN A 163 8.87 28.65 0.42
N ARG A 164 8.22 27.64 1.01
CA ARG A 164 8.53 26.23 0.75
C ARG A 164 8.27 25.83 -0.71
N ILE A 165 7.14 26.25 -1.28
CA ILE A 165 6.80 25.97 -2.69
C ILE A 165 7.84 26.57 -3.64
N TYR A 166 8.17 27.86 -3.47
CA TYR A 166 9.15 28.54 -4.32
C TYR A 166 10.52 27.89 -4.22
N GLY A 167 10.99 27.59 -2.99
CA GLY A 167 12.25 26.89 -2.79
C GLY A 167 12.28 25.51 -3.43
N PHE A 168 11.22 24.72 -3.24
CA PHE A 168 11.11 23.38 -3.79
C PHE A 168 11.25 23.36 -5.32
N PHE A 169 10.54 24.24 -6.02
CA PHE A 169 10.61 24.28 -7.49
C PHE A 169 11.91 24.91 -7.99
N LYS A 170 12.38 25.99 -7.37
CA LYS A 170 13.59 26.70 -7.79
C LYS A 170 14.86 25.87 -7.64
N TYR A 171 14.98 25.13 -6.54
CA TYR A 171 16.18 24.36 -6.19
C TYR A 171 16.02 22.85 -6.46
N ASN A 172 14.99 22.45 -7.22
CA ASN A 172 14.81 21.06 -7.62
C ASN A 172 15.98 20.60 -8.51
N PRO A 173 16.74 19.54 -8.15
CA PRO A 173 17.92 19.12 -8.91
C PRO A 173 17.57 18.46 -10.25
N ILE A 174 16.34 18.00 -10.44
CA ILE A 174 15.91 17.30 -11.66
C ILE A 174 15.33 18.29 -12.68
N ASN A 175 14.44 19.17 -12.22
CA ASN A 175 13.77 20.13 -13.10
C ASN A 175 13.52 21.45 -12.35
N PRO A 176 14.54 22.34 -12.27
CA PRO A 176 14.42 23.61 -11.58
C PRO A 176 13.53 24.59 -12.35
N ILE A 177 12.55 25.17 -11.67
CA ILE A 177 11.62 26.17 -12.22
C ILE A 177 11.54 27.33 -11.24
N ASP A 178 12.03 28.51 -11.65
CA ASP A 178 11.90 29.72 -10.85
C ASP A 178 10.56 30.42 -11.14
N ILE A 179 9.64 30.32 -10.18
CA ILE A 179 8.30 30.93 -10.24
C ILE A 179 8.19 32.22 -9.42
N SER A 180 9.30 32.73 -8.86
CA SER A 180 9.28 33.87 -7.94
C SER A 180 8.82 35.19 -8.56
N GLY A 181 8.99 35.35 -9.88
CA GLY A 181 8.55 36.53 -10.63
C GLY A 181 7.19 36.40 -11.30
N TRP A 182 6.47 35.29 -11.08
CA TRP A 182 5.20 35.02 -11.75
C TRP A 182 4.05 35.75 -11.07
N GLU A 183 3.03 36.13 -11.86
CA GLU A 183 1.79 36.69 -11.33
C GLU A 183 0.99 35.62 -10.58
N SER A 184 0.16 36.05 -9.61
CA SER A 184 -0.64 35.15 -8.78
C SER A 184 -1.45 34.13 -9.58
N LYS A 185 -2.04 34.53 -10.71
CA LYS A 185 -2.84 33.62 -11.54
C LYS A 185 -1.98 32.60 -12.29
N GLN A 186 -0.77 32.97 -12.69
CA GLN A 186 0.19 32.05 -13.31
C GLN A 186 0.65 30.99 -12.29
N ILE A 187 0.94 31.41 -11.06
CA ILE A 187 1.29 30.50 -9.96
C ILE A 187 0.13 29.56 -9.66
N GLU A 188 -1.09 30.08 -9.50
CA GLU A 188 -2.29 29.25 -9.26
C GLU A 188 -2.47 28.20 -10.36
N ASN A 189 -2.42 28.60 -11.64
CA ASN A 189 -2.57 27.68 -12.77
C ASN A 189 -1.44 26.64 -12.81
N PHE A 190 -0.21 27.04 -12.48
CA PHE A 190 0.92 26.12 -12.40
C PHE A 190 0.76 25.10 -11.28
N LEU A 191 0.34 25.54 -10.08
CA LEU A 191 0.09 24.64 -8.96
C LEU A 191 -1.11 23.71 -9.23
N LYS A 192 -2.11 24.14 -10.01
CA LYS A 192 -3.16 23.26 -10.53
C LYS A 192 -2.60 22.20 -11.49
N ASN A 193 -1.74 22.60 -12.43
CA ASN A 193 -1.07 21.67 -13.36
C ASN A 193 -0.11 20.69 -12.66
N LYS A 194 0.34 21.02 -11.44
CA LYS A 194 1.13 20.14 -10.56
C LYS A 194 0.28 19.39 -9.54
N GLU A 195 -1.05 19.50 -9.64
CA GLU A 195 -2.02 18.84 -8.76
C GLU A 195 -1.84 19.16 -7.26
N ILE A 196 -1.18 20.27 -6.95
CA ILE A 196 -1.06 20.83 -5.59
C ILE A 196 -2.35 21.57 -5.20
N LEU A 197 -2.99 22.16 -6.21
CA LEU A 197 -4.29 22.79 -6.12
C LEU A 197 -5.27 22.09 -7.05
N VAL A 198 -6.55 22.14 -6.71
CA VAL A 198 -7.63 21.66 -7.57
C VAL A 198 -8.79 22.65 -7.50
N GLU A 199 -9.48 22.81 -8.61
CA GLU A 199 -10.68 23.64 -8.71
C GLU A 199 -11.92 22.76 -8.49
N SER A 200 -12.81 23.20 -7.59
CA SER A 200 -14.07 22.52 -7.32
C SER A 200 -15.17 23.55 -7.15
N GLY A 201 -16.08 23.59 -8.14
CA GLY A 201 -17.02 24.70 -8.29
C GLY A 201 -16.27 26.00 -8.57
N GLU A 202 -16.64 27.07 -7.86
CA GLU A 202 -16.02 28.40 -8.02
C GLU A 202 -14.78 28.61 -7.14
N HIS A 203 -14.34 27.58 -6.42
CA HIS A 203 -13.27 27.69 -5.43
C HIS A 203 -12.06 26.83 -5.78
N VAL A 204 -10.90 27.28 -5.33
CA VAL A 204 -9.63 26.56 -5.46
C VAL A 204 -9.20 26.06 -4.09
N TYR A 205 -8.95 24.76 -4.00
CA TYR A 205 -8.59 24.06 -2.78
C TYR A 205 -7.20 23.44 -2.90
N PRO A 206 -6.43 23.37 -1.81
CA PRO A 206 -5.29 22.47 -1.77
C PRO A 206 -5.75 21.03 -1.89
N THR A 207 -4.97 20.22 -2.59
CA THR A 207 -5.13 18.77 -2.59
C THR A 207 -4.50 18.17 -1.33
N ILE A 208 -4.73 16.88 -1.08
CA ILE A 208 -4.08 16.16 0.02
C ILE A 208 -2.56 16.22 -0.13
N VAL A 209 -2.03 15.94 -1.33
CA VAL A 209 -0.58 16.02 -1.59
C VAL A 209 -0.07 17.46 -1.44
N GLY A 210 -0.83 18.45 -1.91
CA GLY A 210 -0.48 19.86 -1.74
C GLY A 210 -0.35 20.24 -0.27
N ALA A 211 -1.26 19.78 0.58
CA ALA A 211 -1.21 20.02 2.01
C ALA A 211 -0.08 19.24 2.72
N LEU A 212 0.14 17.96 2.39
CA LEU A 212 1.22 17.15 2.97
C LEU A 212 2.61 17.73 2.68
N LEU A 213 2.82 18.19 1.44
CA LEU A 213 4.11 18.71 1.01
C LEU A 213 4.31 20.17 1.47
N PHE A 214 3.25 20.99 1.44
CA PHE A 214 3.40 22.45 1.47
C PHE A 214 2.46 23.20 2.42
N ALA A 215 1.56 22.58 3.18
CA ALA A 215 0.73 23.34 4.12
C ALA A 215 1.58 24.04 5.19
N LYS A 216 1.12 25.17 5.72
CA LYS A 216 1.71 25.78 6.92
C LYS A 216 1.48 24.92 8.16
N ASP A 217 0.30 24.32 8.25
CA ASP A 217 -0.11 23.38 9.30
C ASP A 217 -0.82 22.16 8.69
N PRO A 218 -0.09 21.08 8.39
CA PRO A 218 -0.68 19.85 7.87
C PRO A 218 -1.65 19.19 8.85
N SER A 219 -1.46 19.32 10.17
CA SER A 219 -2.36 18.71 11.15
C SER A 219 -3.71 19.39 11.18
N PHE A 220 -3.76 20.71 11.03
CA PHE A 220 -5.03 21.42 10.87
C PHE A 220 -5.82 20.90 9.66
N LEU A 221 -5.16 20.64 8.53
CA LEU A 221 -5.80 20.23 7.29
C LEU A 221 -6.08 18.72 7.19
N LEU A 222 -5.27 17.86 7.78
CA LEU A 222 -5.34 16.41 7.57
C LEU A 222 -5.44 15.59 8.87
N GLY A 223 -5.30 16.23 10.03
CA GLY A 223 -5.34 15.57 11.33
C GLY A 223 -4.03 14.85 11.66
N TYR A 224 -4.05 13.53 11.61
CA TYR A 224 -2.92 12.65 11.98
C TYR A 224 -2.13 12.26 10.72
N VAL A 225 -1.14 13.09 10.39
CA VAL A 225 -0.23 12.91 9.24
C VAL A 225 1.24 13.03 9.63
N GLY A 226 1.51 12.89 10.94
CA GLY A 226 2.85 12.99 11.50
C GLY A 226 3.59 11.66 11.55
N ILE A 227 4.75 11.72 12.17
CA ILE A 227 5.55 10.57 12.59
C ILE A 227 5.73 10.66 14.10
N THR A 228 5.30 9.65 14.83
CA THR A 228 5.54 9.53 16.27
C THR A 228 6.74 8.62 16.49
N VAL A 229 7.80 9.17 17.06
CA VAL A 229 9.01 8.41 17.42
C VAL A 229 8.96 8.08 18.90
N THR A 230 8.89 6.79 19.24
CA THR A 230 8.79 6.30 20.61
C THR A 230 10.08 5.59 21.02
N LYS A 231 10.62 5.90 22.20
CA LYS A 231 11.71 5.16 22.84
C LYS A 231 11.14 4.36 24.01
N TYR A 232 11.24 3.04 23.95
CA TYR A 232 10.86 2.15 25.06
C TYR A 232 12.07 1.83 25.93
N ALA A 233 11.86 1.76 27.25
CA ALA A 233 12.89 1.35 28.20
C ALA A 233 13.17 -0.16 28.14
N ARG A 234 12.17 -0.97 27.80
CA ARG A 234 12.22 -2.44 27.77
C ARG A 234 11.94 -2.98 26.37
N THR A 235 12.15 -4.29 26.20
CA THR A 235 11.93 -4.99 24.92
C THR A 235 10.45 -5.28 24.65
N GLU A 236 9.61 -5.18 25.67
CA GLU A 236 8.15 -5.30 25.56
C GLU A 236 7.51 -3.93 25.43
N ARG A 237 6.36 -3.89 24.75
CA ARG A 237 5.55 -2.69 24.65
C ARG A 237 4.84 -2.46 25.98
N ASP A 238 5.41 -1.62 26.82
CA ASP A 238 4.87 -1.25 28.13
C ASP A 238 4.60 0.27 28.21
N TYR A 239 4.23 0.75 29.40
CA TYR A 239 3.97 2.18 29.65
C TYR A 239 5.24 2.98 29.97
N ASP A 240 6.41 2.35 29.99
CA ASP A 240 7.69 3.00 30.27
C ASP A 240 8.36 3.43 28.95
N TYR A 241 7.81 4.50 28.39
CA TYR A 241 8.27 5.06 27.13
C TYR A 241 8.28 6.59 27.13
N ILE A 242 9.05 7.16 26.20
CA ILE A 242 9.01 8.58 25.85
C ILE A 242 8.72 8.68 24.37
N ASP A 243 7.70 9.44 23.99
CA ASP A 243 7.33 9.67 22.60
C ASP A 243 7.54 11.11 22.15
N PHE A 244 7.74 11.26 20.84
CA PHE A 244 7.91 12.53 20.17
C PHE A 244 7.06 12.53 18.92
N ARG A 245 5.93 13.23 18.99
CA ARG A 245 5.04 13.42 17.85
C ARG A 245 5.56 14.55 16.98
N LEU A 246 6.02 14.21 15.78
CA LEU A 246 6.54 15.15 14.79
C LEU A 246 5.47 15.41 13.74
N VAL A 247 5.09 16.67 13.56
CA VAL A 247 4.15 17.09 12.51
C VAL A 247 4.72 18.30 11.81
N LYS A 248 5.10 18.12 10.56
CA LYS A 248 5.57 19.17 9.65
C LYS A 248 5.20 18.81 8.21
N PRO A 249 5.31 19.76 7.29
CA PRO A 249 5.26 19.47 5.87
C PRO A 249 6.44 18.57 5.50
N ILE A 250 6.22 17.69 4.53
CA ILE A 250 7.24 16.71 4.13
C ILE A 250 8.50 17.41 3.59
N ILE A 251 8.32 18.52 2.87
CA ILE A 251 9.41 19.24 2.22
C ILE A 251 10.07 20.22 3.21
N HIS A 252 11.39 20.36 3.14
CA HIS A 252 12.15 21.38 3.89
C HIS A 252 12.04 22.76 3.23
N THR A 253 12.42 23.82 3.95
CA THR A 253 12.65 25.14 3.32
C THR A 253 14.08 25.24 2.79
N PHE A 254 14.29 26.22 1.91
CA PHE A 254 15.56 26.48 1.26
C PHE A 254 16.00 27.90 1.57
N SER A 255 17.28 28.05 1.89
CA SER A 255 17.94 29.35 1.95
C SER A 255 18.07 29.95 0.54
N PRO A 256 18.34 31.27 0.40
CA PRO A 256 18.59 31.89 -0.90
C PRO A 256 19.73 31.25 -1.71
N GLY A 257 20.68 30.58 -1.05
CA GLY A 257 21.77 29.84 -1.69
C GLY A 257 21.37 28.44 -2.21
N GLY A 258 20.15 27.99 -1.92
CA GLY A 258 19.66 26.64 -2.27
C GLY A 258 19.98 25.57 -1.24
N ASP A 259 20.69 25.91 -0.16
CA ASP A 259 20.93 25.00 0.96
C ASP A 259 19.65 24.81 1.76
N ARG A 260 19.47 23.60 2.32
CA ARG A 260 18.36 23.31 3.22
C ARG A 260 18.44 24.18 4.46
N GLU A 261 17.33 24.80 4.84
CA GLU A 261 17.27 25.72 5.97
C GLU A 261 16.50 25.10 7.14
N ASN A 262 15.19 24.89 7.00
CA ASN A 262 14.37 24.21 8.00
C ASN A 262 14.01 22.81 7.55
N ALA A 263 14.28 21.80 8.38
CA ALA A 263 13.97 20.40 8.09
C ALA A 263 12.47 20.16 7.80
N GLY A 264 12.20 19.31 6.81
CA GLY A 264 10.87 18.73 6.59
C GLY A 264 10.64 17.54 7.52
N LEU A 265 9.43 16.96 7.47
CA LEU A 265 9.01 15.87 8.36
C LEU A 265 9.97 14.68 8.38
N ILE A 266 10.40 14.22 7.20
CA ILE A 266 11.29 13.04 7.08
C ILE A 266 12.68 13.35 7.64
N ASP A 267 13.22 14.52 7.32
CA ASP A 267 14.55 14.92 7.80
C ASP A 267 14.55 15.10 9.33
N GLU A 268 13.50 15.69 9.91
CA GLU A 268 13.35 15.84 11.36
C GLU A 268 13.16 14.50 12.07
N ALA A 269 12.35 13.60 11.53
CA ALA A 269 12.20 12.26 12.06
C ALA A 269 13.52 11.50 12.07
N LEU A 270 14.29 11.59 10.98
CA LEU A 270 15.60 10.96 10.88
C LEU A 270 16.59 11.50 11.93
N GLU A 271 16.67 12.82 12.10
CA GLU A 271 17.50 13.42 13.15
C GLU A 271 17.04 13.01 14.55
N LYS A 272 15.73 12.92 14.78
CA LYS A 272 15.20 12.46 16.06
C LYS A 272 15.56 11.01 16.35
N ILE A 273 15.40 10.11 15.38
CA ILE A 273 15.79 8.71 15.49
C ILE A 273 17.29 8.58 15.73
N LYS A 274 18.12 9.30 14.96
CA LYS A 274 19.58 9.35 15.17
C LYS A 274 19.91 9.78 16.58
N SER A 275 19.27 10.83 17.11
CA SER A 275 19.53 11.33 18.46
C SER A 275 19.28 10.28 19.55
N ILE A 276 18.24 9.45 19.38
CA ILE A 276 17.92 8.36 20.30
C ILE A 276 18.92 7.21 20.14
N LEU A 277 19.31 6.88 18.90
CA LEU A 277 20.26 5.81 18.61
C LEU A 277 21.70 6.14 19.02
N LEU A 278 22.05 7.42 19.22
CA LEU A 278 23.38 7.85 19.67
C LEU A 278 23.83 7.15 20.95
N GLU A 279 22.91 6.87 21.89
CA GLU A 279 23.20 6.16 23.14
C GLU A 279 23.74 4.74 22.93
N LYS A 280 23.47 4.15 21.75
CA LYS A 280 23.87 2.80 21.36
C LYS A 280 24.98 2.80 20.30
N SER A 281 25.42 3.97 19.86
CA SER A 281 26.40 4.12 18.79
C SER A 281 27.83 4.03 19.32
N ASN A 282 28.71 3.46 18.51
CA ASN A 282 30.15 3.46 18.78
C ASN A 282 30.84 4.53 17.94
N VAL A 283 31.92 5.09 18.47
CA VAL A 283 32.71 6.10 17.78
C VAL A 283 33.99 5.48 17.25
N SER A 284 34.27 5.67 15.96
CA SER A 284 35.56 5.33 15.36
C SER A 284 36.22 6.57 14.75
N LEU A 285 37.53 6.48 14.52
CA LEU A 285 38.28 7.49 13.80
C LEU A 285 38.54 6.99 12.38
N LYS A 286 38.17 7.80 11.38
CA LYS A 286 38.53 7.57 9.98
C LYS A 286 39.44 8.71 9.55
N GLY A 287 40.76 8.50 9.65
CA GLY A 287 41.74 9.58 9.57
C GLY A 287 41.61 10.52 10.77
N ALA A 288 41.50 11.83 10.51
CA ALA A 288 41.28 12.86 11.54
C ALA A 288 39.79 13.07 11.90
N THR A 289 38.86 12.40 11.21
CA THR A 289 37.42 12.65 11.37
C THR A 289 36.79 11.64 12.33
N ARG A 290 36.05 12.15 13.32
CA ARG A 290 35.20 11.33 14.20
C ARG A 290 33.99 10.84 13.43
N VAL A 291 33.82 9.52 13.35
CA VAL A 291 32.68 8.88 12.69
C VAL A 291 31.84 8.17 13.73
N VAL A 292 30.54 8.49 13.77
CA VAL A 292 29.57 7.81 14.61
C VAL A 292 29.03 6.62 13.83
N ASN A 293 29.20 5.41 14.38
CA ASN A 293 28.67 4.19 13.82
C ASN A 293 27.36 3.87 14.53
N TYR A 294 26.25 4.15 13.85
CA TYR A 294 24.91 3.83 14.33
C TYR A 294 24.65 2.32 14.23
N PRO A 295 23.78 1.76 15.10
CA PRO A 295 23.41 0.33 15.05
C PRO A 295 22.77 -0.10 13.72
N TYR A 296 22.13 0.82 13.02
CA TYR A 296 21.50 0.60 11.73
C TYR A 296 22.05 1.61 10.70
N PRO A 297 22.20 1.24 9.42
CA PRO A 297 22.57 2.19 8.38
C PRO A 297 21.54 3.32 8.28
N VAL A 298 22.01 4.57 8.34
CA VAL A 298 21.14 5.76 8.31
C VAL A 298 20.32 5.83 7.02
N GLU A 299 20.92 5.43 5.90
CA GLU A 299 20.22 5.39 4.60
C GLU A 299 19.07 4.37 4.58
N SER A 300 19.22 3.23 5.25
CA SER A 300 18.15 2.24 5.37
C SER A 300 16.99 2.75 6.21
N ILE A 301 17.28 3.47 7.31
CA ILE A 301 16.25 4.13 8.12
C ILE A 301 15.54 5.20 7.29
N ARG A 302 16.29 6.04 6.55
CA ARG A 302 15.73 7.08 5.69
C ARG A 302 14.76 6.49 4.67
N GLU A 303 15.19 5.47 3.94
CA GLU A 303 14.37 4.81 2.93
C GLU A 303 13.12 4.15 3.54
N ALA A 304 13.24 3.52 4.71
CA ALA A 304 12.10 2.94 5.41
C ALA A 304 11.07 4.00 5.82
N ILE A 305 11.51 5.18 6.29
CA ILE A 305 10.61 6.31 6.61
C ILE A 305 9.99 6.89 5.33
N VAL A 306 10.78 7.07 4.26
CA VAL A 306 10.27 7.56 2.97
C VAL A 306 9.17 6.63 2.46
N ASN A 307 9.38 5.31 2.50
CA ASN A 307 8.38 4.33 2.09
C ASN A 307 7.16 4.35 3.00
N ALA A 308 7.35 4.50 4.32
CA ALA A 308 6.24 4.63 5.26
C ALA A 308 5.38 5.86 4.96
N VAL A 309 5.99 7.01 4.62
CA VAL A 309 5.29 8.26 4.28
C VAL A 309 4.65 8.21 2.90
N ALA A 310 5.36 7.68 1.90
CA ALA A 310 4.89 7.62 0.51
C ALA A 310 3.73 6.64 0.33
N HIS A 311 3.77 5.50 1.01
CA HIS A 311 2.77 4.44 0.89
C HIS A 311 1.77 4.39 2.05
N ARG A 312 1.75 5.41 2.92
CA ARG A 312 0.75 5.53 3.98
C ARG A 312 -0.65 5.63 3.36
N ASP A 313 -1.59 4.89 3.93
CA ASP A 313 -3.01 5.07 3.62
C ASP A 313 -3.51 6.35 4.33
N TYR A 314 -3.51 7.46 3.60
CA TYR A 314 -3.95 8.75 4.12
C TYR A 314 -5.45 8.87 4.37
N THR A 315 -6.24 7.86 3.99
CA THR A 315 -7.67 7.79 4.37
C THR A 315 -7.86 7.38 5.82
N ILE A 316 -6.86 6.75 6.45
CA ILE A 316 -6.90 6.33 7.85
C ILE A 316 -6.61 7.54 8.74
N ILE A 317 -7.62 7.92 9.51
CA ILE A 317 -7.58 9.02 10.47
C ILE A 317 -7.25 8.53 11.89
N GLY A 318 -6.68 9.40 12.71
CA GLY A 318 -6.47 9.15 14.14
C GLY A 318 -5.16 8.46 14.52
N ILE A 319 -4.31 8.09 13.55
CA ILE A 319 -3.08 7.33 13.79
C ILE A 319 -1.96 7.88 12.90
N ASP A 320 -0.84 8.27 13.52
CA ASP A 320 0.40 8.68 12.82
C ASP A 320 1.24 7.45 12.44
N ILE A 321 2.24 7.64 11.56
CA ILE A 321 3.29 6.63 11.39
C ILE A 321 4.02 6.48 12.73
N ARG A 322 4.23 5.26 13.19
CA ARG A 322 4.99 4.99 14.41
C ARG A 322 6.38 4.49 14.07
N VAL A 323 7.37 5.05 14.76
CA VAL A 323 8.74 4.55 14.79
C VAL A 323 9.05 4.19 16.24
N ASP A 324 8.98 2.91 16.56
CA ASP A 324 9.15 2.39 17.90
C ASP A 324 10.58 1.84 18.05
N ILE A 325 11.36 2.44 18.95
CA ILE A 325 12.76 2.11 19.20
C ILE A 325 12.85 1.40 20.56
N TYR A 326 13.15 0.11 20.52
CA TYR A 326 13.34 -0.75 21.69
C TYR A 326 14.84 -0.93 21.97
N PRO A 327 15.23 -1.52 23.11
CA PRO A 327 16.62 -1.89 23.38
C PRO A 327 17.26 -2.78 22.29
N ASP A 328 16.50 -3.68 21.69
CA ASP A 328 16.95 -4.74 20.78
C ASP A 328 16.56 -4.54 19.31
N ARG A 329 15.55 -3.71 19.02
CA ARG A 329 15.02 -3.52 17.65
C ARG A 329 14.47 -2.12 17.39
N LEU A 330 14.26 -1.82 16.11
CA LEU A 330 13.55 -0.66 15.62
C LEU A 330 12.40 -1.16 14.74
N GLU A 331 11.18 -0.71 15.04
CA GLU A 331 9.96 -1.05 14.29
C GLU A 331 9.38 0.21 13.65
N ILE A 332 8.94 0.11 12.40
CA ILE A 332 8.23 1.19 11.70
C ILE A 332 6.87 0.64 11.28
N GLU A 333 5.82 1.26 11.77
CA GLU A 333 4.44 0.90 11.45
C GLU A 333 3.77 2.07 10.73
N SER A 334 3.37 1.85 9.48
CA SER A 334 2.61 2.83 8.69
C SER A 334 1.14 2.45 8.64
N PRO A 335 0.21 3.39 8.84
CA PRO A 335 -1.22 3.14 8.66
C PRO A 335 -1.55 2.63 7.28
N GLY A 336 -2.25 1.49 7.22
CA GLY A 336 -2.65 0.84 5.99
C GLY A 336 -2.34 -0.65 6.03
N LYS A 337 -2.76 -1.36 4.98
CA LYS A 337 -2.29 -2.72 4.70
C LYS A 337 -1.45 -2.68 3.44
N LEU A 338 -0.64 -3.71 3.24
CA LEU A 338 0.00 -3.92 1.94
C LEU A 338 -1.09 -3.89 0.84
N PRO A 339 -0.85 -3.18 -0.28
CA PRO A 339 -1.73 -3.26 -1.43
C PRO A 339 -1.94 -4.73 -1.77
N ASN A 340 -3.18 -5.11 -2.10
CA ASN A 340 -3.52 -6.52 -2.34
C ASN A 340 -2.66 -7.17 -3.44
N THR A 341 -1.96 -6.40 -4.28
CA THR A 341 -1.03 -6.87 -5.32
C THR A 341 0.39 -7.21 -4.82
N VAL A 342 0.74 -6.84 -3.60
CA VAL A 342 2.13 -6.92 -3.08
C VAL A 342 2.19 -7.91 -1.91
N SER A 343 3.04 -8.94 -2.05
CA SER A 343 3.36 -9.89 -0.98
C SER A 343 4.64 -9.49 -0.26
N ILE A 344 4.87 -10.05 0.93
CA ILE A 344 6.13 -9.84 1.66
C ILE A 344 7.33 -10.33 0.83
N GLU A 345 7.16 -11.40 0.06
CA GLU A 345 8.20 -11.94 -0.81
C GLU A 345 8.51 -11.01 -1.98
N SER A 346 7.49 -10.39 -2.59
CA SER A 346 7.71 -9.42 -3.68
C SER A 346 8.44 -8.17 -3.19
N ILE A 347 8.20 -7.73 -1.94
CA ILE A 347 8.91 -6.59 -1.34
C ILE A 347 10.40 -6.90 -1.16
N LYS A 348 10.74 -8.12 -0.72
CA LYS A 348 12.14 -8.53 -0.48
C LYS A 348 12.99 -8.51 -1.76
N VAL A 349 12.38 -8.70 -2.92
CA VAL A 349 13.06 -8.63 -4.23
C VAL A 349 12.99 -7.23 -4.87
N GLY A 350 12.45 -6.23 -4.16
CA GLY A 350 12.37 -4.85 -4.62
C GLY A 350 11.28 -4.60 -5.66
N ALA A 351 10.24 -5.44 -5.72
CA ALA A 351 9.08 -5.17 -6.57
C ALA A 351 8.43 -3.86 -6.12
N LYS A 352 8.32 -2.91 -7.04
CA LYS A 352 7.63 -1.63 -6.83
C LYS A 352 6.19 -1.76 -7.32
N TYR A 353 5.28 -1.10 -6.61
CA TYR A 353 3.89 -0.88 -7.02
C TYR A 353 3.85 -0.15 -8.36
#